data_AF-A0A834GQ02-F1
#
_entry.id   AF-A0A834GQ02-F1
#
_cell.length_a   1.000
_cell.length_b   1.000
_cell.length_c   1.000
_cell.angle_alpha   90.00
_cell.angle_beta   90.00
_cell.angle_gamma   90.00
#
_symmetry.space_group_name_H-M   'P 1'
#
loop_
_entity.id
_entity.type
_entity.pdbx_description
1 polymer ?
#
loop_
_entity_poly.entity_id
_entity_poly.type
_entity_poly.pdbx_seq_one_letter_code
_entity_poly.pdbx_strand_id
1 'polypeptide(L)'
;MVERDLPYAIIITEEGDIETIGRHDFDGNAPVNMTAHSKIDEETGELFAFRCFPVVPYLTYFRNDSNGLMYATSDSEMRWFEVPGFNAFHMINAWEDDQSGIIIVATNALKIENFSHNLDKVHFSLEKLRIDRHENRRNY
;
A
#
# COMPACT_ATOMS: atom_id res chain seq x y z
N MET A 1 0.54 -11.14 -7.60
CA MET A 1 0.28 -10.78 -6.19
C MET A 1 -1.23 -10.83 -5.94
N VAL A 2 -1.67 -11.16 -4.72
CA VAL A 2 -3.10 -11.15 -4.33
C VAL A 2 -3.23 -10.70 -2.87
N GLU A 3 -4.20 -9.83 -2.59
CA GLU A 3 -4.40 -9.23 -1.25
C GLU A 3 -4.65 -10.23 -0.12
N ARG A 4 -5.06 -11.47 -0.44
CA ARG A 4 -5.56 -12.47 0.53
C ARG A 4 -4.68 -13.71 0.72
N ASP A 5 -3.57 -13.82 0.00
CA ASP A 5 -2.64 -14.95 0.12
C ASP A 5 -1.21 -14.40 0.21
N LEU A 6 -0.25 -15.28 0.49
CA LEU A 6 1.17 -14.97 0.30
C LEU A 6 1.47 -14.70 -1.19
N PRO A 7 2.50 -13.90 -1.49
CA PRO A 7 3.00 -13.80 -2.86
C PRO A 7 3.47 -15.16 -3.36
N TYR A 8 3.44 -15.34 -4.68
CA TYR A 8 4.01 -16.51 -5.34
C TYR A 8 5.26 -16.09 -6.09
N ALA A 9 6.37 -16.76 -5.80
CA ALA A 9 7.59 -16.60 -6.56
C ALA A 9 7.42 -17.30 -7.91
N ILE A 10 7.79 -16.59 -8.96
CA ILE A 10 7.86 -17.09 -10.33
C ILE A 10 9.27 -16.86 -10.86
N ILE A 11 9.70 -17.69 -11.80
CA ILE A 11 10.93 -17.50 -12.55
C ILE A 11 10.60 -17.41 -14.04
N ILE A 12 11.35 -16.57 -14.74
CA ILE A 12 11.35 -16.52 -16.20
C ILE A 12 12.54 -17.37 -16.66
N THR A 13 12.29 -18.43 -17.44
CA THR A 13 13.35 -19.33 -17.92
C THR A 13 14.19 -18.66 -19.01
N GLU A 14 15.32 -19.25 -19.37
CA GLU A 14 16.17 -18.74 -20.46
C GLU A 14 15.43 -18.76 -21.82
N GLU A 15 14.48 -19.67 -21.99
CA GLU A 15 13.61 -19.79 -23.16
C GLU A 15 12.43 -18.80 -23.15
N GLY A 16 12.23 -18.08 -22.04
CA GLY A 16 11.15 -17.12 -21.85
C GLY A 16 9.85 -17.71 -21.30
N ASP A 17 9.85 -18.95 -20.84
CA ASP A 17 8.71 -19.55 -20.15
C ASP A 17 8.59 -19.02 -18.72
N ILE A 18 7.41 -19.19 -18.11
CA ILE A 18 7.13 -18.77 -16.72
C ILE A 18 6.86 -20.01 -15.89
N GLU A 19 7.70 -20.26 -14.90
CA GLU A 19 7.51 -21.35 -13.94
C GLU A 19 7.15 -20.80 -12.56
N THR A 20 6.18 -21.42 -11.90
CA THR A 20 5.84 -21.10 -10.51
C THR A 20 6.74 -21.87 -9.57
N ILE A 21 7.55 -21.17 -8.79
CA ILE A 21 8.40 -21.77 -7.76
C ILE A 21 7.53 -22.19 -6.56
N GLY A 22 6.61 -21.33 -6.14
CA GLY A 22 5.70 -21.60 -5.03
C GLY A 22 5.35 -20.36 -4.24
N ARG A 23 4.73 -20.54 -3.08
CA ARG A 23 4.45 -19.46 -2.13
C ARG A 23 5.76 -18.92 -1.57
N HIS A 24 5.86 -17.60 -1.46
CA HIS A 24 6.99 -16.90 -0.90
C HIS A 24 6.60 -16.32 0.46
N ASP A 25 7.19 -16.86 1.53
CA ASP A 25 6.91 -16.54 2.93
C ASP A 25 8.04 -15.74 3.60
N PHE A 26 8.96 -15.17 2.80
CA PHE A 26 10.08 -14.34 3.24
C PHE A 26 10.88 -15.00 4.38
N ASP A 27 11.27 -16.26 4.18
CA ASP A 27 11.99 -17.08 5.16
C ASP A 27 11.26 -17.21 6.50
N GLY A 28 9.93 -17.30 6.44
CA GLY A 28 9.05 -17.38 7.60
C GLY A 28 8.81 -16.05 8.33
N ASN A 29 9.34 -14.94 7.82
CA ASN A 29 9.12 -13.61 8.40
C ASN A 29 7.85 -12.93 7.87
N ALA A 30 7.20 -13.47 6.85
CA ALA A 30 6.04 -12.83 6.25
C ALA A 30 4.78 -12.93 7.12
N PRO A 31 3.93 -11.89 7.12
CA PRO A 31 2.55 -12.03 7.57
C PRO A 31 1.78 -13.03 6.69
N VAL A 32 0.64 -13.52 7.19
CA VAL A 32 -0.25 -14.47 6.50
C VAL A 32 -0.68 -14.02 5.08
N ASN A 33 -0.68 -12.72 4.81
CA ASN A 33 -0.97 -12.10 3.52
C ASN A 33 -0.38 -10.68 3.43
N MET A 34 -0.20 -10.18 2.20
CA MET A 34 0.38 -8.87 1.91
C MET A 34 -0.38 -8.16 0.78
N THR A 35 -0.35 -6.82 0.76
CA THR A 35 -0.95 -6.04 -0.33
C THR A 35 -0.42 -6.44 -1.71
N ALA A 36 -1.28 -6.40 -2.71
CA ALA A 36 -0.90 -6.53 -4.11
C ALA A 36 -0.24 -5.26 -4.69
N HIS A 37 -0.19 -4.18 -3.91
CA HIS A 37 0.26 -2.85 -4.33
C HIS A 37 1.51 -2.36 -3.58
N SER A 38 2.43 -3.28 -3.24
CA SER A 38 3.71 -2.93 -2.63
C SER A 38 4.52 -1.97 -3.50
N LYS A 39 5.39 -1.18 -2.88
CA LYS A 39 6.22 -0.16 -3.54
C LYS A 39 7.69 -0.41 -3.23
N ILE A 40 8.55 -0.18 -4.21
CA ILE A 40 10.00 -0.27 -4.03
C ILE A 40 10.54 1.16 -4.07
N ASP A 41 11.37 1.52 -3.11
CA ASP A 41 12.16 2.74 -3.15
C ASP A 41 13.30 2.56 -4.15
N GLU A 42 13.37 3.44 -5.14
CA GLU A 42 14.35 3.39 -6.22
C GLU A 42 15.79 3.67 -5.74
N GLU A 43 15.97 4.48 -4.70
CA GLU A 43 17.30 4.84 -4.19
C GLU A 43 17.88 3.73 -3.30
N THR A 44 17.06 3.20 -2.40
CA THR A 44 17.51 2.24 -1.38
C THR A 44 17.27 0.78 -1.76
N GLY A 45 16.35 0.52 -2.70
CA GLY A 45 15.87 -0.81 -3.02
C GLY A 45 14.94 -1.41 -1.97
N GLU A 46 14.54 -0.65 -0.94
CA GLU A 46 13.64 -1.12 0.11
C GLU A 46 12.23 -1.38 -0.42
N LEU A 47 11.61 -2.47 0.05
CA LEU A 47 10.21 -2.79 -0.23
C LEU A 47 9.32 -2.27 0.90
N PHE A 48 8.29 -1.53 0.51
CA PHE A 48 7.24 -0.99 1.36
C PHE A 48 5.95 -1.74 1.08
N ALA A 49 5.39 -2.36 2.10
CA ALA A 49 4.14 -3.10 1.98
C ALA A 49 3.27 -2.92 3.22
N PHE A 50 2.00 -3.30 3.11
CA PHE A 50 1.09 -3.34 4.24
C PHE A 50 0.11 -4.49 4.09
N ARG A 51 -0.62 -4.76 5.16
CA ARG A 51 -1.72 -5.71 5.25
C ARG A 51 -2.90 -5.01 5.88
N CYS A 52 -4.05 -5.03 5.20
CA CYS A 52 -5.33 -4.60 5.76
C CYS A 52 -6.21 -5.85 5.98
N PHE A 53 -6.77 -6.02 7.18
CA PHE A 53 -7.51 -7.23 7.55
C PHE A 53 -8.71 -6.91 8.46
N PRO A 54 -9.83 -7.66 8.38
CA PRO A 54 -11.03 -7.36 9.17
C PRO A 54 -10.93 -7.76 10.65
N VAL A 55 -9.82 -8.34 11.10
CA VAL A 55 -9.57 -8.66 12.52
C VAL A 55 -8.22 -8.12 12.98
N VAL A 56 -8.09 -7.85 14.29
CA VAL A 56 -6.90 -7.25 14.91
C VAL A 56 -5.64 -8.12 14.68
N PRO A 57 -4.47 -7.51 14.33
CA PRO A 57 -4.29 -6.10 13.98
C PRO A 57 -4.91 -5.78 12.60
N TYR A 58 -5.71 -4.71 12.53
CA TYR A 58 -6.47 -4.34 11.33
C TYR A 58 -5.59 -3.81 10.20
N LEU A 59 -4.49 -3.14 10.55
CA LEU A 59 -3.48 -2.66 9.62
C LEU A 59 -2.10 -3.06 10.16
N THR A 60 -1.24 -3.57 9.29
CA THR A 60 0.17 -3.84 9.61
C THR A 60 1.02 -3.34 8.47
N TYR A 61 2.07 -2.59 8.78
CA TYR A 61 2.99 -2.05 7.79
C TYR A 61 4.34 -2.77 7.89
N PHE A 62 4.98 -2.99 6.74
CA PHE A 62 6.22 -3.75 6.61
C PHE A 62 7.21 -2.97 5.77
N ARG A 63 8.49 -3.04 6.19
CA ARG A 63 9.64 -2.61 5.40
C ARG A 63 10.61 -3.77 5.32
N ASN A 64 11.00 -4.09 4.10
CA ASN A 64 12.08 -5.02 3.84
C ASN A 64 13.25 -4.25 3.24
N ASP A 65 14.46 -4.60 3.65
CA ASP A 65 15.66 -4.09 3.00
C ASP A 65 15.78 -4.63 1.56
N SER A 66 16.79 -4.16 0.82
CA SER A 66 17.05 -4.60 -0.55
C SER A 66 17.44 -6.08 -0.69
N ASN A 67 17.72 -6.78 0.42
CA ASN A 67 17.96 -8.23 0.45
C ASN A 67 16.69 -9.01 0.83
N GLY A 68 15.57 -8.35 1.09
CA GLY A 68 14.30 -8.96 1.47
C GLY A 68 14.11 -9.16 2.98
N LEU A 69 15.05 -8.73 3.83
CA LEU A 69 14.94 -8.87 5.27
C LEU A 69 13.95 -7.85 5.85
N MET A 70 12.90 -8.35 6.51
CA MET A 70 11.89 -7.51 7.15
C MET A 70 12.41 -6.95 8.48
N TYR A 71 12.34 -5.63 8.70
CA TYR A 71 12.89 -5.00 9.91
C TYR A 71 11.96 -3.97 10.60
N ALA A 72 10.96 -3.41 9.92
CA ALA A 72 10.00 -2.51 10.56
C ALA A 72 8.85 -3.28 11.21
N THR A 73 8.62 -3.07 12.51
CA THR A 73 7.67 -3.85 13.32
C THR A 73 6.72 -3.02 14.20
N SER A 74 6.83 -1.68 14.17
CA SER A 74 6.04 -0.78 15.01
C SER A 74 5.28 0.27 14.18
N ASP A 75 4.05 0.56 14.58
CA ASP A 75 3.20 1.63 14.05
C ASP A 75 3.22 2.89 14.92
N SER A 76 4.06 2.93 15.96
CA SER A 76 4.12 4.03 16.95
C SER A 76 4.39 5.42 16.36
N GLU A 77 4.99 5.48 15.18
CA GLU A 77 5.28 6.74 14.46
C GLU A 77 4.21 7.13 13.43
N MET A 78 3.19 6.27 13.22
CA MET A 78 2.11 6.50 12.27
C MET A 78 1.29 7.74 12.63
N ARG A 79 0.94 8.54 11.62
CA ARG A 79 0.10 9.74 11.76
C ARG A 79 -1.12 9.64 10.86
N TRP A 80 -2.29 9.90 11.44
CA TRP A 80 -3.57 9.90 10.73
C TRP A 80 -4.01 11.32 10.39
N PHE A 81 -4.38 11.54 9.13
CA PHE A 81 -4.87 12.81 8.60
C PHE A 81 -6.24 12.57 7.97
N GLU A 82 -7.22 13.41 8.30
CA GLU A 82 -8.56 13.34 7.73
C GLU A 82 -8.60 14.09 6.40
N VAL A 83 -9.06 13.43 5.33
CA VAL A 83 -9.28 14.04 4.02
C VAL A 83 -10.71 13.76 3.57
N PRO A 84 -11.70 14.57 4.00
CA PRO A 84 -13.11 14.30 3.76
C PRO A 84 -13.44 14.23 2.26
N GLY A 85 -14.23 13.22 1.88
CA GLY A 85 -14.66 13.03 0.49
C GLY A 85 -13.62 12.38 -0.43
N PHE A 86 -12.47 11.99 0.11
CA PHE A 86 -11.42 11.32 -0.64
C PHE A 86 -11.36 9.81 -0.31
N ASN A 87 -11.70 8.99 -1.30
CA ASN A 87 -11.66 7.53 -1.22
C ASN A 87 -10.61 7.02 -2.20
N ALA A 88 -9.37 6.90 -1.74
CA ALA A 88 -8.26 6.41 -2.55
C ALA A 88 -8.52 4.98 -3.02
N PHE A 89 -8.43 4.74 -4.34
CA PHE A 89 -8.44 3.39 -4.90
C PHE A 89 -7.03 2.96 -5.31
N HIS A 90 -6.43 3.63 -6.32
CA HIS A 90 -5.02 3.48 -6.67
C HIS A 90 -4.23 4.77 -6.43
N MET A 91 -3.05 4.61 -5.86
CA MET A 91 -2.06 5.67 -5.68
C MET A 91 -1.12 5.68 -6.90
N ILE A 92 -1.06 6.81 -7.62
CA ILE A 92 -0.14 6.98 -8.75
C ILE A 92 1.25 7.28 -8.21
N ASN A 93 1.39 8.33 -7.40
CA ASN A 93 2.63 8.69 -6.75
C ASN A 93 2.40 9.55 -5.50
N ALA A 94 3.42 9.67 -4.65
CA ALA A 94 3.47 10.60 -3.53
C ALA A 94 4.90 11.12 -3.33
N TRP A 95 5.04 12.35 -2.85
CA TRP A 95 6.34 12.97 -2.56
C TRP A 95 6.21 14.07 -1.50
N GLU A 96 7.31 14.43 -0.85
CA GLU A 96 7.36 15.58 0.06
C GLU A 96 7.59 16.88 -0.73
N ASP A 97 6.93 17.97 -0.33
CA ASP A 97 7.24 19.32 -0.81
C ASP A 97 8.20 20.06 0.15
N ASP A 98 8.78 21.16 -0.33
CA ASP A 98 9.75 21.97 0.43
C ASP A 98 9.17 22.62 1.71
N GLN A 99 7.84 22.55 1.92
CA GLN A 99 7.09 23.22 2.99
C GLN A 99 6.45 22.20 3.95
N SER A 100 7.09 21.06 4.20
CA SER A 100 6.59 19.98 5.07
C SER A 100 5.27 19.34 4.63
N GLY A 101 4.84 19.56 3.38
CA GLY A 101 3.66 18.94 2.81
C GLY A 101 3.98 17.57 2.23
N ILE A 102 3.03 16.64 2.34
CA ILE A 102 3.02 15.38 1.61
C ILE A 102 2.04 15.55 0.46
N ILE A 103 2.54 15.47 -0.77
CA ILE A 103 1.73 15.48 -1.98
C ILE A 103 1.36 14.06 -2.36
N ILE A 104 0.09 13.84 -2.67
CA ILE A 104 -0.44 12.56 -3.14
C ILE A 104 -1.16 12.79 -4.46
N VAL A 105 -0.87 11.96 -5.45
CA VAL A 105 -1.64 11.89 -6.71
C VAL A 105 -2.27 10.51 -6.81
N ALA A 106 -3.60 10.46 -6.84
CA ALA A 106 -4.34 9.21 -6.75
C ALA A 106 -5.74 9.33 -7.35
N THR A 107 -6.31 8.17 -7.68
CA THR A 107 -7.70 8.08 -8.14
C THR A 107 -8.64 8.14 -6.94
N ASN A 108 -9.58 9.09 -6.96
CA ASN A 108 -10.65 9.19 -5.97
C ASN A 108 -11.92 8.50 -6.51
N ALA A 109 -12.46 7.55 -5.75
CA ALA A 109 -13.74 6.93 -6.02
C ALA A 109 -14.87 7.78 -5.43
N LEU A 110 -15.61 8.48 -6.30
CA LEU A 110 -16.77 9.27 -5.92
C LEU A 110 -18.01 8.38 -5.80
N LYS A 111 -18.87 8.69 -4.82
CA LYS A 111 -20.07 7.92 -4.48
C LYS A 111 -19.75 6.46 -4.13
N ILE A 112 -18.74 6.28 -3.28
CA ILE A 112 -18.20 4.97 -2.86
C ILE A 112 -19.27 4.04 -2.27
N GLU A 113 -20.35 4.58 -1.72
CA GLU A 113 -21.51 3.82 -1.24
C GLU A 113 -22.15 2.94 -2.31
N ASN A 114 -21.93 3.23 -3.60
CA ASN A 114 -22.42 2.41 -4.72
C ASN A 114 -21.51 1.24 -5.07
N PHE A 115 -20.30 1.15 -4.49
CA PHE A 115 -19.26 0.22 -4.92
C PHE A 115 -19.68 -1.26 -4.82
N SER A 116 -20.50 -1.64 -3.83
CA SER A 116 -20.94 -3.03 -3.65
C SER A 116 -22.13 -3.46 -4.51
N HIS A 117 -22.91 -2.51 -5.05
CA HIS A 117 -24.22 -2.81 -5.65
C HIS A 117 -24.48 -2.17 -7.01
N ASN A 118 -23.82 -1.05 -7.35
CA ASN A 118 -24.03 -0.30 -8.59
C ASN A 118 -22.70 0.30 -9.09
N LEU A 119 -21.77 -0.56 -9.52
CA LEU A 119 -20.43 -0.14 -9.95
C LEU A 119 -20.45 0.90 -11.06
N ASP A 120 -21.41 0.81 -11.98
CA ASP A 120 -21.67 1.73 -13.08
C ASP A 120 -22.08 3.15 -12.62
N LYS A 121 -22.41 3.33 -11.33
CA LYS A 121 -22.66 4.64 -10.71
C LYS A 121 -21.46 5.18 -9.92
N VAL A 122 -20.38 4.42 -9.82
CA VAL A 122 -19.12 4.90 -9.24
C VAL A 122 -18.39 5.70 -10.32
N HIS A 123 -18.02 6.93 -9.98
CA HIS A 123 -17.22 7.77 -10.86
C HIS A 123 -15.83 7.93 -10.27
N PHE A 124 -14.81 7.91 -11.12
CA PHE A 124 -13.43 8.10 -10.71
C PHE A 124 -12.93 9.46 -11.20
N SER A 125 -12.29 10.21 -10.32
CA SER A 125 -11.51 11.41 -10.64
C SER A 125 -10.03 11.18 -10.35
N LEU A 126 -9.16 11.86 -11.09
CA LEU A 126 -7.75 11.97 -10.71
C LEU A 126 -7.58 13.22 -9.85
N GLU A 127 -7.05 13.06 -8.64
CA GLU A 127 -6.89 14.16 -7.70
C GLU A 127 -5.45 14.28 -7.21
N LYS A 128 -5.04 15.54 -6.98
CA LYS A 128 -3.79 15.90 -6.31
C LYS A 128 -4.14 16.48 -4.94
N LEU A 129 -3.72 15.79 -3.89
CA LEU A 129 -3.87 16.23 -2.51
C LEU A 129 -2.56 16.76 -1.98
N ARG A 130 -2.66 17.69 -1.03
CA ARG A 130 -1.55 18.11 -0.17
C ARG A 130 -1.98 17.92 1.28
N ILE A 131 -1.23 17.12 2.02
CA ILE A 131 -1.40 16.92 3.47
C ILE A 131 -0.31 17.73 4.17
N ASP A 132 -0.68 18.61 5.09
CA ASP A 132 0.29 19.34 5.90
C ASP A 132 0.67 18.53 7.15
N ARG A 133 1.96 18.27 7.35
CA ARG A 133 2.44 17.47 8.48
C ARG A 133 2.24 18.15 9.84
N HIS A 134 1.93 19.46 9.85
CA HIS A 134 1.70 20.25 11.06
C HIS A 134 0.22 20.54 11.35
N GLU A 135 -0.70 20.16 10.47
CA GLU A 135 -2.15 20.34 10.70
C GLU A 135 -2.73 19.38 11.75
N ASN A 136 -3.83 19.82 12.39
CA ASN A 136 -4.37 19.26 13.64
C ASN A 136 -4.65 17.74 13.60
N ARG A 137 -4.00 17.05 14.54
CA ARG A 137 -4.03 15.61 14.82
C ARG A 137 -5.37 15.16 15.45
N ARG A 138 -5.82 13.94 15.14
CA ARG A 138 -6.62 13.15 16.08
C ARG A 138 -5.71 12.25 16.92
N ASN A 139 -5.80 12.36 18.24
CA ASN A 139 -5.28 11.33 19.14
C ASN A 139 -6.36 10.26 19.23
N TYR A 140 -6.10 9.07 18.69
CA TYR A 140 -6.89 7.87 18.96
C TYR A 140 -6.21 7.08 20.09
#